data_AF-A0A5E7ZRC5-F1
#
_entry.id   AF-A0A5E7ZRC5-F1
#
_cell.length_a   1.000
_cell.length_b   1.000
_cell.length_c   1.000
_cell.angle_alpha   90.00
_cell.angle_beta   90.00
_cell.angle_gamma   90.00
#
_symmetry.space_group_name_H-M   'P 1'
#
loop_
_entity.id
_entity.type
_entity.pdbx_description
1 polymer ?
#
loop_
_entity_poly.entity_id
_entity_poly.type
_entity_poly.pdbx_seq_one_letter_code
_entity_poly.pdbx_strand_id
1 'polypeptide(L)'
;MRTIIFTSLLLIFMNSQARAGDCPGFYRFVDFGLEAADGTIHRGGPTYRAEGFDGQALLIRDLTLCRQVRDLSVDGRGNPVPVVASVNYDPEKTGIDLKVLRLETVSDIVAETERAAAEHRSRLEQDDRVVTTGATYLCAGLSGAGDLSCQLVSPFGGNLALVVYCTRVECRVPALAVKANIIAQAAWVPSEAAVKNPAALASEIAERLGQIHGFLDPLSA
;
A
#
# COMPACT_ATOMS: atom_id res chain seq x y z
N MET A 1 26.74 -26.83 -55.63
CA MET A 1 25.71 -26.97 -54.56
C MET A 1 26.22 -26.22 -53.34
N ARG A 2 25.58 -25.09 -53.01
CA ARG A 2 25.92 -24.23 -51.85
C ARG A 2 25.16 -24.76 -50.63
N THR A 3 25.85 -25.01 -49.53
CA THR A 3 25.21 -25.21 -48.23
C THR A 3 25.80 -24.22 -47.25
N ILE A 4 25.01 -23.18 -46.96
CA ILE A 4 25.28 -22.17 -45.93
C ILE A 4 24.69 -22.74 -44.64
N ILE A 5 25.53 -22.99 -43.63
CA ILE A 5 25.07 -23.36 -42.29
C ILE A 5 25.04 -22.07 -41.46
N PHE A 6 23.84 -21.47 -41.39
CA PHE A 6 23.49 -20.47 -40.38
C PHE A 6 23.26 -21.22 -39.06
N THR A 7 24.13 -21.01 -38.07
CA THR A 7 23.85 -21.48 -36.71
C THR A 7 23.50 -20.27 -35.86
N SER A 8 22.23 -20.26 -35.46
CA SER A 8 21.53 -19.19 -34.77
C SER A 8 22.18 -18.79 -33.45
N LEU A 9 22.39 -17.48 -33.30
CA LEU A 9 22.81 -16.82 -32.07
C LEU A 9 21.63 -16.87 -31.07
N LEU A 10 21.74 -17.70 -30.03
CA LEU A 10 20.76 -17.78 -28.95
C LEU A 10 20.95 -16.55 -28.03
N LEU A 11 20.18 -15.49 -28.27
CA LEU A 11 20.06 -14.35 -27.37
C LEU A 11 19.31 -14.79 -26.10
N ILE A 12 20.07 -15.04 -25.04
CA ILE A 12 19.55 -15.23 -23.68
C ILE A 12 19.05 -13.84 -23.22
N PHE A 13 17.74 -13.62 -23.29
CA PHE A 13 17.07 -12.53 -22.59
C PHE A 13 17.18 -12.78 -21.08
N MET A 14 18.24 -12.27 -20.46
CA MET A 14 18.29 -12.16 -19.01
C MET A 14 17.27 -11.10 -18.60
N ASN A 15 16.15 -11.55 -18.03
CA ASN A 15 15.20 -10.73 -17.31
C ASN A 15 15.97 -9.81 -16.33
N SER A 16 15.84 -8.51 -16.53
CA SER A 16 16.28 -7.49 -15.58
C SER A 16 15.45 -7.63 -14.30
N GLN A 17 15.85 -8.53 -13.41
CA GLN A 17 15.39 -8.47 -12.03
C GLN A 17 15.94 -7.17 -11.45
N ALA A 18 15.03 -6.23 -11.15
CA ALA A 18 15.35 -5.04 -10.37
C ALA A 18 16.00 -5.52 -9.06
N ARG A 19 17.32 -5.40 -8.95
CA ARG A 19 18.06 -5.76 -7.74
C ARG A 19 17.70 -4.75 -6.67
N ALA A 20 17.28 -5.24 -5.50
CA ALA A 20 17.25 -4.44 -4.29
C ALA A 20 18.64 -3.81 -4.09
N GLY A 21 18.68 -2.50 -3.93
CA GLY A 21 19.89 -1.75 -3.62
C GLY A 21 20.01 -1.50 -2.12
N ASP A 22 21.25 -1.28 -1.66
CA ASP A 22 21.47 -0.79 -0.30
C ASP A 22 20.86 0.61 -0.18
N CYS A 23 19.98 0.79 0.80
CA CYS A 23 19.45 2.10 1.12
C CYS A 23 20.57 3.00 1.71
N PRO A 24 20.57 4.31 1.42
CA PRO A 24 21.49 5.24 2.07
C PRO A 24 21.44 5.14 3.60
N GLY A 25 22.56 5.49 4.24
CA GLY A 25 22.69 5.47 5.70
C GLY A 25 21.68 6.37 6.43
N PHE A 26 21.24 7.44 5.78
CA PHE A 26 20.29 8.42 6.27
C PHE A 26 19.55 9.05 5.09
N TYR A 27 18.25 9.28 5.26
CA TYR A 27 17.39 9.97 4.29
C TYR A 27 16.12 10.45 5.00
N ARG A 28 15.63 11.62 4.61
CA ARG A 28 14.44 12.27 5.21
C ARG A 28 13.16 11.99 4.43
N PHE A 29 13.33 11.60 3.18
CA PHE A 29 12.26 11.31 2.23
C PHE A 29 12.63 10.08 1.42
N VAL A 30 11.63 9.42 0.86
CA VAL A 30 11.75 8.33 -0.11
C VAL A 30 10.90 8.66 -1.33
N ASP A 31 11.35 8.25 -2.51
CA ASP A 31 10.68 8.45 -3.80
C ASP A 31 10.22 7.08 -4.31
N PHE A 32 8.97 6.92 -4.74
CA PHE A 32 8.47 5.63 -5.25
C PHE A 32 8.78 5.38 -6.73
N GLY A 33 9.53 6.29 -7.34
CA GLY A 33 9.96 6.27 -8.72
C GLY A 33 8.83 6.55 -9.70
N LEU A 34 9.23 6.90 -10.92
CA LEU A 34 8.38 6.97 -12.09
C LEU A 34 8.83 5.91 -13.09
N GLU A 35 7.91 5.05 -13.49
CA GLU A 35 8.15 4.05 -14.53
C GLU A 35 8.03 4.70 -15.92
N ALA A 36 9.10 4.59 -16.71
CA ALA A 36 9.11 5.00 -18.10
C ALA A 36 8.44 3.95 -19.00
N ALA A 37 8.12 4.34 -20.24
CA ALA A 37 7.47 3.47 -21.21
C ALA A 37 8.28 2.19 -21.56
N ASP A 38 9.58 2.18 -21.31
CA ASP A 38 10.47 1.03 -21.49
C ASP A 38 10.58 0.12 -20.26
N GLY A 39 9.81 0.42 -19.18
CA GLY A 39 9.84 -0.30 -17.91
C GLY A 39 10.98 0.11 -16.97
N THR A 40 11.81 1.09 -17.36
CA THR A 40 12.88 1.60 -16.49
C THR A 40 12.28 2.50 -15.41
N ILE A 41 12.74 2.33 -14.16
CA ILE A 41 12.37 3.20 -13.05
C ILE A 41 13.37 4.37 -12.95
N HIS A 42 12.84 5.58 -12.93
CA HIS A 42 13.58 6.82 -12.67
C HIS A 42 13.08 7.49 -11.40
N ARG A 43 13.83 8.46 -10.88
CA ARG A 43 13.37 9.36 -9.82
C ARG A 43 12.22 10.26 -10.31
N GLY A 44 11.51 10.90 -9.39
CA GLY A 44 10.42 11.85 -9.69
C GLY A 44 9.03 11.25 -9.50
N GLY A 45 8.93 10.15 -8.75
CA GLY A 45 7.66 9.57 -8.34
C GLY A 45 7.07 10.25 -7.10
N PRO A 46 5.94 9.73 -6.58
CA PRO A 46 5.39 10.16 -5.31
C PRO A 46 6.43 10.06 -4.19
N THR A 47 6.59 11.16 -3.45
CA THR A 47 7.57 11.27 -2.36
C THR A 47 6.88 11.21 -1.02
N TYR A 48 7.39 10.38 -0.12
CA TYR A 48 6.90 10.24 1.24
C TYR A 48 7.99 10.52 2.26
N ARG A 49 7.57 10.91 3.47
CA ARG A 49 8.50 11.19 4.56
C ARG A 49 9.05 9.89 5.14
N ALA A 50 10.35 9.91 5.40
CA ALA A 50 11.06 8.93 6.20
C ALA A 50 11.48 9.47 7.58
N GLU A 51 11.35 10.79 7.78
CA GLU A 51 11.68 11.50 9.02
C GLU A 51 10.52 12.40 9.49
N GLY A 52 10.26 12.35 10.80
CA GLY A 52 9.31 13.18 11.54
C GLY A 52 9.73 14.65 11.60
N PHE A 53 8.84 15.53 12.06
CA PHE A 53 9.12 16.98 12.06
C PHE A 53 10.14 17.36 13.14
N ASP A 54 10.28 16.50 14.12
CA ASP A 54 11.23 16.50 15.23
C ASP A 54 12.54 15.76 14.90
N GLY A 55 12.70 15.24 13.68
CA GLY A 55 13.90 14.53 13.25
C GLY A 55 13.92 13.03 13.58
N GLN A 56 12.84 12.46 14.12
CA GLN A 56 12.78 11.03 14.39
C GLN A 56 12.64 10.21 13.10
N ALA A 57 13.30 9.06 12.99
CA ALA A 57 13.09 8.14 11.88
C ALA A 57 11.67 7.56 11.96
N LEU A 58 10.94 7.58 10.84
CA LEU A 58 9.57 7.06 10.72
C LEU A 58 9.52 5.65 10.13
N LEU A 59 10.58 5.21 9.44
CA LEU A 59 10.60 3.94 8.73
C LEU A 59 11.42 2.89 9.48
N ILE A 60 10.93 1.66 9.43
CA ILE A 60 11.70 0.48 9.82
C ILE A 60 12.71 0.20 8.71
N ARG A 61 13.98 0.53 8.95
CA ARG A 61 15.04 0.49 7.93
C ARG A 61 15.21 -0.88 7.30
N ASP A 62 15.21 -1.94 8.11
CA ASP A 62 15.42 -3.32 7.65
C ASP A 62 14.28 -3.85 6.78
N LEU A 63 13.13 -3.17 6.79
CA LEU A 63 11.96 -3.49 5.98
C LEU A 63 11.74 -2.49 4.83
N THR A 64 12.70 -1.61 4.57
CA THR A 64 12.68 -0.69 3.44
C THR A 64 13.45 -1.30 2.26
N LEU A 65 12.81 -1.36 1.09
CA LEU A 65 13.41 -1.94 -0.12
C LEU A 65 13.75 -0.84 -1.11
N CYS A 66 15.02 -0.46 -1.18
CA CYS A 66 15.50 0.52 -2.16
C CYS A 66 15.72 -0.12 -3.54
N ARG A 67 15.49 0.67 -4.58
CA ARG A 67 15.79 0.33 -5.97
C ARG A 67 17.10 1.00 -6.37
N GLN A 68 17.89 0.30 -7.17
CA GLN A 68 19.05 0.88 -7.84
C GLN A 68 18.57 1.76 -9.00
N VAL A 69 18.89 3.05 -8.94
CA VAL A 69 18.64 4.03 -10.02
C VAL A 69 19.94 4.75 -10.36
N ARG A 70 20.08 5.22 -11.61
CA ARG A 70 21.33 5.87 -12.06
C ARG A 70 21.63 7.16 -11.31
N ASP A 71 20.60 7.99 -11.10
CA ASP A 71 20.73 9.30 -10.47
C ASP A 71 19.85 9.37 -9.22
N LEU A 72 20.48 9.54 -8.05
CA LEU A 72 19.75 9.82 -6.82
C LEU A 72 19.34 11.30 -6.77
N SER A 73 18.13 11.56 -6.30
CA SER A 73 17.71 12.92 -5.93
C SER A 73 18.32 13.29 -4.58
N VAL A 74 18.39 14.59 -4.33
CA VAL A 74 18.70 15.14 -2.99
C VAL A 74 17.58 16.07 -2.54
N ASP A 75 17.34 16.12 -1.23
CA ASP A 75 16.41 17.09 -0.65
C ASP A 75 17.02 18.51 -0.66
N GLY A 76 16.24 19.51 -0.24
CA GLY A 76 16.70 20.91 -0.16
C GLY A 76 17.88 21.14 0.79
N ARG A 77 18.34 20.12 1.54
CA ARG A 77 19.51 20.15 2.42
C ARG A 77 20.66 19.27 1.92
N GLY A 78 20.54 18.68 0.74
CA GLY A 78 21.57 17.83 0.13
C GLY A 78 21.55 16.38 0.62
N ASN A 79 20.56 15.95 1.40
CA ASN A 79 20.46 14.55 1.83
C ASN A 79 19.91 13.69 0.69
N PRO A 80 20.39 12.44 0.51
CA PRO A 80 19.88 11.58 -0.54
C PRO A 80 18.39 11.27 -0.34
N VAL A 81 17.65 11.19 -1.44
CA VAL A 81 16.27 10.70 -1.50
C VAL A 81 16.30 9.40 -2.31
N PRO A 82 16.35 8.22 -1.66
CA PRO A 82 16.39 6.96 -2.37
C PRO A 82 15.07 6.66 -3.06
N VAL A 83 15.17 5.97 -4.19
CA VAL A 83 14.00 5.38 -4.85
C VAL A 83 13.69 4.04 -4.20
N VAL A 84 12.43 3.77 -3.87
CA VAL A 84 12.00 2.58 -3.13
C VAL A 84 10.93 1.79 -3.87
N ALA A 85 10.91 0.47 -3.65
CA ALA A 85 9.81 -0.41 -4.03
C ALA A 85 8.80 -0.57 -2.89
N SER A 86 9.25 -0.51 -1.65
CA SER A 86 8.39 -0.58 -0.48
C SER A 86 9.02 0.07 0.75
N VAL A 87 8.17 0.60 1.62
CA VAL A 87 8.56 1.04 2.98
C VAL A 87 7.58 0.51 4.01
N ASN A 88 8.08 0.31 5.22
CA ASN A 88 7.27 0.02 6.39
C ASN A 88 7.47 1.14 7.40
N TYR A 89 6.39 1.79 7.79
CA TYR A 89 6.41 2.77 8.87
C TYR A 89 6.48 2.05 10.21
N ASP A 90 7.25 2.62 11.13
CA ASP A 90 7.23 2.23 12.53
C ASP A 90 5.89 2.71 13.13
N PRO A 91 4.98 1.80 13.52
CA PRO A 91 3.66 2.18 14.00
C PRO A 91 3.71 3.12 15.21
N GLU A 92 4.70 2.94 16.10
CA GLU A 92 4.88 3.79 17.29
C GLU A 92 5.22 5.25 16.93
N LYS A 93 5.69 5.50 15.71
CA LYS A 93 6.11 6.81 15.22
C LYS A 93 5.07 7.49 14.34
N THR A 94 4.02 6.78 13.94
CA THR A 94 2.96 7.35 13.09
C THR A 94 2.04 8.32 13.84
N GLY A 95 1.95 8.19 15.17
CA GLY A 95 0.94 8.88 15.97
C GLY A 95 -0.48 8.35 15.76
N ILE A 96 -0.62 7.22 15.06
CA ILE A 96 -1.86 6.48 14.81
C ILE A 96 -1.72 5.13 15.51
N ASP A 97 -2.79 4.67 16.16
CA ASP A 97 -2.82 3.34 16.79
C ASP A 97 -2.91 2.23 15.73
N LEU A 98 -1.79 1.99 15.05
CA LEU A 98 -1.62 0.97 14.03
C LEU A 98 -0.72 -0.15 14.55
N LYS A 99 -0.92 -1.35 14.03
CA LYS A 99 0.03 -2.46 14.09
C LYS A 99 0.97 -2.47 12.90
N VAL A 100 0.47 -2.03 11.74
CA VAL A 100 1.19 -2.04 10.47
C VAL A 100 0.75 -0.84 9.65
N LEU A 101 1.72 -0.19 8.99
CA LEU A 101 1.50 0.65 7.84
C LEU A 101 2.64 0.45 6.84
N ARG A 102 2.31 -0.14 5.70
CA ARG A 102 3.25 -0.45 4.62
C ARG A 102 2.81 0.24 3.35
N LEU A 103 3.75 0.83 2.63
CA LEU A 103 3.54 1.27 1.25
C LEU A 103 4.35 0.41 0.30
N GLU A 104 3.80 0.08 -0.86
CA GLU A 104 4.52 -0.64 -1.90
C GLU A 104 4.06 -0.28 -3.31
N THR A 105 4.99 -0.36 -4.25
CA THR A 105 4.70 -0.28 -5.68
C THR A 105 4.02 -1.55 -6.18
N VAL A 106 2.96 -1.40 -6.97
CA VAL A 106 2.29 -2.51 -7.69
C VAL A 106 2.22 -2.21 -9.18
N SER A 107 2.28 -3.24 -10.01
CA SER A 107 2.22 -3.10 -11.47
C SER A 107 0.80 -2.85 -11.99
N ASP A 108 -0.21 -3.39 -11.30
CA ASP A 108 -1.62 -3.22 -11.65
C ASP A 108 -2.45 -3.00 -10.38
N ILE A 109 -2.73 -1.73 -10.10
CA ILE A 109 -3.48 -1.33 -8.90
C ILE A 109 -4.95 -1.78 -8.94
N VAL A 110 -5.52 -1.89 -10.13
CA VAL A 110 -6.91 -2.35 -10.31
C VAL A 110 -6.96 -3.83 -9.94
N ALA A 111 -6.08 -4.64 -10.53
CA ALA A 111 -6.02 -6.06 -10.21
C ALA A 111 -5.73 -6.32 -8.72
N GLU A 112 -4.90 -5.50 -8.09
CA GLU A 112 -4.57 -5.64 -6.67
C GLU A 112 -5.78 -5.34 -5.77
N THR A 113 -6.42 -4.19 -5.98
CA THR A 113 -7.60 -3.78 -5.20
C THR A 113 -8.80 -4.72 -5.44
N GLU A 114 -8.98 -5.19 -6.66
CA GLU A 114 -10.00 -6.19 -6.99
C GLU A 114 -9.73 -7.53 -6.31
N ARG A 115 -8.47 -7.99 -6.27
CA ARG A 115 -8.10 -9.22 -5.54
C ARG A 115 -8.34 -9.06 -4.04
N ALA A 116 -7.96 -7.92 -3.48
CA ALA A 116 -8.19 -7.58 -2.08
C ALA A 116 -9.68 -7.56 -1.70
N ALA A 117 -10.57 -7.23 -2.65
CA ALA A 117 -12.02 -7.21 -2.44
C ALA A 117 -12.73 -8.56 -2.70
N ALA A 118 -12.03 -9.57 -3.24
CA ALA A 118 -12.65 -10.82 -3.69
C ALA A 118 -13.35 -11.59 -2.55
N GLU A 119 -12.75 -11.65 -1.36
CA GLU A 119 -13.33 -12.34 -0.21
C GLU A 119 -14.62 -11.67 0.26
N HIS A 120 -14.67 -10.33 0.28
CA HIS A 120 -15.90 -9.60 0.62
C HIS A 120 -17.02 -9.86 -0.38
N ARG A 121 -16.73 -9.86 -1.69
CA ARG A 121 -17.73 -10.23 -2.71
C ARG A 121 -18.23 -11.66 -2.52
N SER A 122 -17.32 -12.60 -2.26
CA SER A 122 -17.71 -13.98 -1.96
C SER A 122 -18.62 -14.06 -0.72
N ARG A 123 -18.36 -13.29 0.34
CA ARG A 123 -19.24 -13.23 1.52
C ARG A 123 -20.63 -12.67 1.18
N LEU A 124 -20.72 -11.69 0.28
CA LEU A 124 -22.00 -11.13 -0.18
C LEU A 124 -22.86 -12.13 -0.98
N GLU A 125 -22.28 -13.22 -1.47
CA GLU A 125 -23.00 -14.26 -2.21
C GLU A 125 -23.49 -15.41 -1.31
N GLN A 126 -23.08 -15.47 -0.04
CA GLN A 126 -23.45 -16.55 0.88
C GLN A 126 -24.89 -16.41 1.38
N ASP A 127 -25.55 -17.56 1.64
CA ASP A 127 -26.97 -17.62 2.03
C ASP A 127 -27.22 -17.11 3.45
N ASP A 128 -26.27 -17.30 4.36
CA ASP A 128 -26.35 -16.90 5.77
C ASP A 128 -25.72 -15.52 6.05
N ARG A 129 -25.47 -14.76 4.99
CA ARG A 129 -24.86 -13.42 5.08
C ARG A 129 -25.73 -12.47 5.89
N VAL A 130 -25.06 -11.61 6.65
CA VAL A 130 -25.65 -10.46 7.34
C VAL A 130 -25.04 -9.20 6.75
N VAL A 131 -25.90 -8.35 6.16
CA VAL A 131 -25.46 -7.13 5.48
C VAL A 131 -25.93 -5.91 6.26
N THR A 132 -25.01 -4.97 6.49
CA THR A 132 -25.30 -3.64 7.05
C THR A 132 -24.83 -2.59 6.06
N THR A 133 -25.72 -1.67 5.67
CA THR A 133 -25.41 -0.62 4.69
C THR A 133 -25.55 0.76 5.33
N GLY A 134 -24.63 1.66 4.99
CA GLY A 134 -24.71 3.07 5.30
C GLY A 134 -24.52 3.93 4.04
N ALA A 135 -24.46 5.25 4.20
CA ALA A 135 -24.31 6.17 3.07
C ALA A 135 -22.98 6.00 2.30
N THR A 136 -21.93 5.54 2.99
CA THR A 136 -20.55 5.46 2.46
C THR A 136 -19.90 4.10 2.67
N TYR A 137 -20.66 3.10 3.15
CA TYR A 137 -20.14 1.77 3.43
C TYR A 137 -21.15 0.65 3.20
N LEU A 138 -20.62 -0.52 2.88
CA LEU A 138 -21.34 -1.79 2.81
C LEU A 138 -20.57 -2.84 3.61
N CYS A 139 -21.10 -3.26 4.75
CA CYS A 139 -20.51 -4.29 5.58
C CYS A 139 -21.23 -5.63 5.43
N ALA A 140 -20.47 -6.72 5.41
CA ALA A 140 -20.93 -8.09 5.33
C ALA A 140 -20.22 -8.96 6.35
N GLY A 141 -21.00 -9.77 7.06
CA GLY A 141 -20.55 -10.89 7.91
C GLY A 141 -21.39 -12.13 7.63
N LEU A 142 -21.11 -13.21 8.35
CA LEU A 142 -21.93 -14.43 8.34
C LEU A 142 -22.64 -14.59 9.68
N SER A 143 -23.82 -15.18 9.66
CA SER A 143 -24.61 -15.39 10.88
C SER A 143 -23.84 -16.22 11.91
N GLY A 144 -23.60 -15.67 13.09
CA GLY A 144 -22.84 -16.34 14.14
C GLY A 144 -21.31 -16.26 13.99
N ALA A 145 -20.79 -15.72 12.88
CA ALA A 145 -19.38 -15.42 12.73
C ALA A 145 -19.00 -14.11 13.44
N GLY A 146 -17.81 -14.08 14.04
CA GLY A 146 -17.25 -12.87 14.68
C GLY A 146 -16.52 -11.93 13.72
N ASP A 147 -16.49 -12.27 12.43
CA ASP A 147 -15.69 -11.59 11.42
C ASP A 147 -16.57 -10.80 10.46
N LEU A 148 -16.15 -9.57 10.18
CA LEU A 148 -16.83 -8.61 9.33
C LEU A 148 -15.89 -8.16 8.21
N SER A 149 -16.48 -7.74 7.11
CA SER A 149 -15.78 -7.12 5.99
C SER A 149 -16.59 -5.92 5.55
N CYS A 150 -15.96 -4.76 5.39
CA CYS A 150 -16.63 -3.53 5.01
C CYS A 150 -15.98 -2.95 3.77
N GLN A 151 -16.77 -2.73 2.73
CA GLN A 151 -16.39 -1.92 1.58
C GLN A 151 -16.72 -0.45 1.87
N LEU A 152 -15.80 0.46 1.56
CA LEU A 152 -15.97 1.91 1.79
C LEU A 152 -15.49 2.73 0.58
N VAL A 153 -15.84 4.01 0.56
CA VAL A 153 -15.25 4.99 -0.37
C VAL A 153 -13.82 5.33 0.06
N SER A 154 -12.88 5.32 -0.89
CA SER A 154 -11.48 5.65 -0.62
C SER A 154 -11.30 7.14 -0.27
N PRO A 155 -10.55 7.50 0.79
CA PRO A 155 -10.22 8.89 1.08
C PRO A 155 -9.23 9.50 0.08
N PHE A 156 -8.52 8.68 -0.71
CA PHE A 156 -7.58 9.13 -1.74
C PHE A 156 -8.27 9.40 -3.10
N GLY A 157 -9.60 9.27 -3.17
CA GLY A 157 -10.39 9.42 -4.39
C GLY A 157 -10.35 8.19 -5.31
N GLY A 158 -10.94 8.34 -6.49
CA GLY A 158 -11.10 7.25 -7.46
C GLY A 158 -12.21 6.26 -7.09
N ASN A 159 -12.39 5.25 -7.95
CA ASN A 159 -13.45 4.23 -7.82
C ASN A 159 -12.88 2.81 -7.62
N LEU A 160 -11.63 2.71 -7.16
CA LEU A 160 -11.01 1.41 -6.88
C LEU A 160 -11.60 0.79 -5.61
N ALA A 161 -11.67 -0.53 -5.57
CA ALA A 161 -12.23 -1.24 -4.44
C ALA A 161 -11.39 -1.01 -3.17
N LEU A 162 -12.04 -0.59 -2.10
CA LEU A 162 -11.44 -0.51 -0.76
C LEU A 162 -12.28 -1.35 0.19
N VAL A 163 -11.68 -2.40 0.70
CA VAL A 163 -12.31 -3.32 1.65
C VAL A 163 -11.41 -3.48 2.87
N VAL A 164 -12.03 -3.44 4.05
CA VAL A 164 -11.39 -3.69 5.33
C VAL A 164 -12.00 -4.94 5.96
N TYR A 165 -11.16 -5.86 6.40
CA TYR A 165 -11.58 -7.10 7.05
C TYR A 165 -11.27 -7.02 8.54
N CYS A 166 -12.25 -7.29 9.38
CA CYS A 166 -12.12 -7.17 10.81
C CYS A 166 -12.55 -8.45 11.52
N THR A 167 -11.73 -8.87 12.46
CA THR A 167 -12.02 -9.88 13.48
C THR A 167 -12.16 -9.16 14.83
N ARG A 168 -12.28 -9.90 15.93
CA ARG A 168 -12.26 -9.32 17.28
C ARG A 168 -10.92 -8.73 17.70
N VAL A 169 -9.82 -9.11 17.05
CA VAL A 169 -8.45 -8.76 17.48
C VAL A 169 -7.71 -7.88 16.48
N GLU A 170 -8.24 -7.76 15.27
CA GLU A 170 -7.58 -7.05 14.19
C GLU A 170 -8.54 -6.64 13.09
N CYS A 171 -8.40 -5.40 12.64
CA CYS A 171 -8.84 -4.92 11.34
C CYS A 171 -7.63 -4.82 10.41
N ARG A 172 -7.77 -5.29 9.17
CA ARG A 172 -6.76 -5.25 8.11
C ARG A 172 -7.29 -4.58 6.85
N VAL A 173 -6.47 -3.71 6.28
CA VAL A 173 -6.63 -3.09 4.97
C VAL A 173 -5.61 -3.76 4.05
N PRO A 174 -6.00 -4.78 3.28
CA PRO A 174 -5.08 -5.51 2.41
C PRO A 174 -4.57 -4.69 1.23
N ALA A 175 -5.40 -3.81 0.67
CA ALA A 175 -4.97 -2.89 -0.38
C ALA A 175 -5.81 -1.61 -0.33
N LEU A 176 -5.13 -0.48 -0.14
CA LEU A 176 -5.68 0.86 -0.25
C LEU A 176 -4.89 1.60 -1.31
N ALA A 177 -5.52 1.93 -2.44
CA ALA A 177 -4.87 2.74 -3.46
C ALA A 177 -4.60 4.15 -2.95
N VAL A 178 -3.32 4.54 -2.84
CA VAL A 178 -2.92 5.89 -2.38
C VAL A 178 -2.45 6.77 -3.53
N LYS A 179 -1.88 6.17 -4.59
CA LYS A 179 -1.51 6.78 -5.88
C LYS A 179 -1.67 5.74 -6.99
N ALA A 180 -1.48 6.12 -8.26
CA ALA A 180 -1.75 5.28 -9.43
C ALA A 180 -1.07 3.89 -9.42
N ASN A 181 0.10 3.75 -8.79
CA ASN A 181 0.88 2.52 -8.73
C ASN A 181 1.34 2.17 -7.31
N ILE A 182 0.73 2.76 -6.28
CA ILE A 182 1.13 2.56 -4.88
C ILE A 182 -0.09 2.17 -4.08
N ILE A 183 0.03 1.06 -3.35
CA ILE A 183 -0.95 0.67 -2.34
C ILE A 183 -0.38 0.87 -0.94
N ALA A 184 -1.27 1.18 -0.01
CA ALA A 184 -1.03 1.04 1.41
C ALA A 184 -1.66 -0.25 1.91
N GLN A 185 -0.96 -0.93 2.82
CA GLN A 185 -1.49 -1.98 3.67
C GLN A 185 -1.46 -1.48 5.10
N ALA A 186 -2.52 -1.74 5.87
CA ALA A 186 -2.60 -1.30 7.26
C ALA A 186 -3.30 -2.32 8.14
N ALA A 187 -2.99 -2.30 9.43
CA ALA A 187 -3.71 -3.10 10.42
C ALA A 187 -3.80 -2.38 11.77
N TRP A 188 -4.85 -2.62 12.54
CA TRP A 188 -5.04 -2.10 13.90
C TRP A 188 -5.94 -3.01 14.74
N VAL A 189 -5.99 -2.79 16.06
CA VAL A 189 -6.95 -3.47 16.94
C VAL A 189 -8.27 -2.71 16.94
N PRO A 190 -9.41 -3.34 16.62
CA PRO A 190 -10.69 -2.66 16.67
C PRO A 190 -11.11 -2.35 18.11
N SER A 191 -11.84 -1.25 18.31
CA SER A 191 -12.42 -0.96 19.62
C SER A 191 -13.50 -1.98 20.00
N GLU A 192 -13.76 -2.11 21.31
CA GLU A 192 -14.81 -3.01 21.80
C GLU A 192 -16.20 -2.64 21.24
N ALA A 193 -16.46 -1.35 21.03
CA ALA A 193 -17.70 -0.86 20.43
C ALA A 193 -17.84 -1.30 18.96
N ALA A 194 -16.75 -1.19 18.19
CA ALA A 194 -16.71 -1.60 16.80
C ALA A 194 -16.95 -3.11 16.64
N VAL A 195 -16.34 -3.95 17.50
CA VAL A 195 -16.52 -5.40 17.47
C VAL A 195 -17.98 -5.84 17.67
N LYS A 196 -18.79 -5.04 18.38
CA LYS A 196 -20.19 -5.38 18.71
C LYS A 196 -21.21 -4.79 17.75
N ASN A 197 -20.83 -3.82 16.91
CA ASN A 197 -21.76 -3.07 16.08
C ASN A 197 -21.14 -2.71 14.72
N PRO A 198 -21.65 -3.26 13.59
CA PRO A 198 -21.14 -2.97 12.26
C PRO A 198 -21.14 -1.47 11.88
N ALA A 199 -22.10 -0.68 12.37
CA ALA A 199 -22.12 0.76 12.10
C ALA A 199 -21.02 1.50 12.86
N ALA A 200 -20.75 1.10 14.12
CA ALA A 200 -19.63 1.63 14.89
C ALA A 200 -18.30 1.22 14.26
N LEU A 201 -18.19 -0.02 13.78
CA LEU A 201 -17.03 -0.50 13.05
C LEU A 201 -16.77 0.31 11.78
N ALA A 202 -17.80 0.54 10.95
CA ALA A 202 -17.65 1.35 9.74
C ALA A 202 -17.18 2.78 10.04
N SER A 203 -17.68 3.39 11.12
CA SER A 203 -17.24 4.70 11.58
C SER A 203 -15.76 4.68 12.01
N GLU A 204 -15.34 3.68 12.76
CA GLU A 204 -13.95 3.53 13.19
C GLU A 204 -13.03 3.31 11.99
N ILE A 205 -13.41 2.45 11.04
CA ILE A 205 -12.66 2.22 9.80
C ILE A 205 -12.48 3.54 9.05
N ALA A 206 -13.55 4.32 8.86
CA ALA A 206 -13.47 5.60 8.17
C ALA A 206 -12.54 6.58 8.90
N GLU A 207 -12.56 6.61 10.23
CA GLU A 207 -11.67 7.44 11.03
C GLU A 207 -10.19 7.03 10.85
N ARG A 208 -9.88 5.73 10.91
CA ARG A 208 -8.50 5.25 10.71
C ARG A 208 -8.01 5.50 9.29
N LEU A 209 -8.85 5.29 8.29
CA LEU A 209 -8.52 5.62 6.89
C LEU A 209 -8.26 7.12 6.72
N GLY A 210 -9.03 7.97 7.39
CA GLY A 210 -8.82 9.43 7.39
C GLY A 210 -7.49 9.84 8.04
N GLN A 211 -7.10 9.19 9.14
CA GLN A 211 -5.81 9.42 9.79
C GLN A 211 -4.65 8.93 8.92
N ILE A 212 -4.76 7.74 8.33
CA ILE A 212 -3.77 7.22 7.38
C ILE A 212 -3.62 8.18 6.21
N HIS A 213 -4.74 8.68 5.66
CA HIS A 213 -4.71 9.70 4.61
C HIS A 213 -3.96 10.97 5.07
N GLY A 214 -4.30 11.53 6.23
CA GLY A 214 -3.63 12.73 6.74
C GLY A 214 -2.14 12.52 7.04
N PHE A 215 -1.73 11.33 7.46
CA PHE A 215 -0.32 10.98 7.69
C PHE A 215 0.46 10.81 6.38
N LEU A 216 -0.17 10.19 5.38
CA LEU A 216 0.44 9.89 4.08
C LEU A 216 0.34 11.04 3.08
N ASP A 217 -0.46 12.06 3.34
CA ASP A 217 -0.65 13.19 2.43
C ASP A 217 0.72 13.78 2.06
N PRO A 218 1.15 13.69 0.79
CA PRO A 218 2.48 14.11 0.41
C PRO A 218 2.65 15.60 0.69
N LEU A 219 3.81 15.98 1.25
CA LEU A 219 4.18 17.39 1.48
C LEU A 219 4.37 18.20 0.18
N SER A 220 3.99 17.66 -0.98
CA SER A 220 4.04 18.34 -2.28
C SER A 220 2.81 17.97 -3.12
N ALA A 221 1.87 18.92 -3.19
CA ALA A 221 0.94 19.04 -4.32
C ALA A 221 1.67 19.64 -5.54
#